data_AF-A0AAD6ZVK0-F1
#
_entry.id   AF-A0AAD6ZVK0-F1
#
_cell.length_a   1.000
_cell.length_b   1.000
_cell.length_c   1.000
_cell.angle_alpha   90.00
_cell.angle_beta   90.00
_cell.angle_gamma   90.00
#
_symmetry.space_group_name_H-M   'P 1'
#
loop_
_entity.id
_entity.type
_entity.pdbx_description
1 polymer ?
#
loop_
_entity_poly.entity_id
_entity_poly.type
_entity_poly.pdbx_seq_one_letter_code
_entity_poly.pdbx_strand_id
1 'polypeptide(L)'
;MNNTVNKVDWVAQGKFWESVPPRVKRMVAEYFTIPQELEFELLPSPHLSIAKMLDFPLPTQNNMIMATQPAQFFSINWPDITDKDLLIRTQGLPIPDSKTMHKLVACSRQSWLDGNQSVMYSHLGGNRDVWIPWCKAQEWVKNNKKIITKNPTHAALAKDTAVMLAMLPWELAKRGLSDSEPFHSLWRFLGTHWLSGSQMNDMVEILRYKINSDPELVKNTRVAGIELLPKILAAHRAADAGTYWTEQGLHWIRDRGDDLVQKNAALITSAHLGPVTDEQHWVSIVVDCLDEVVVHYGDSFATPIPEEMRAALRWWLGQHTPKDVRFTDLPIACQTDSFSCCFFIGFFL
;
A
#
# COMPACT_ATOMS: atom_id res chain seq x y z
N MET A 1 -35.66 -21.14 -6.13
CA MET A 1 -35.12 -22.48 -5.79
C MET A 1 -33.88 -22.29 -4.95
N ASN A 2 -33.89 -22.72 -3.69
CA ASN A 2 -32.71 -22.67 -2.82
C ASN A 2 -31.71 -23.73 -3.32
N ASN A 3 -30.73 -23.30 -4.11
CA ASN A 3 -29.62 -24.12 -4.56
C ASN A 3 -28.59 -24.28 -3.43
N THR A 4 -28.97 -24.95 -2.35
CA THR A 4 -28.07 -25.27 -1.24
C THR A 4 -27.04 -26.30 -1.73
N VAL A 5 -25.76 -25.97 -1.64
CA VAL A 5 -24.68 -26.92 -1.95
C VAL A 5 -24.61 -27.94 -0.81
N ASN A 6 -24.87 -29.23 -1.10
CA ASN A 6 -24.72 -30.27 -0.10
C ASN A 6 -23.23 -30.61 0.09
N LYS A 7 -22.71 -30.41 1.31
CA LYS A 7 -21.30 -30.66 1.65
C LYS A 7 -20.87 -32.09 1.33
N VAL A 8 -21.75 -33.07 1.53
CA VAL A 8 -21.48 -34.51 1.33
C VAL A 8 -21.11 -34.82 -0.13
N ASP A 9 -21.66 -34.06 -1.08
CA ASP A 9 -21.37 -34.26 -2.50
C ASP A 9 -19.96 -33.82 -2.90
N TRP A 10 -19.25 -33.07 -2.04
CA TRP A 10 -17.98 -32.43 -2.39
C TRP A 10 -16.82 -32.86 -1.50
N VAL A 11 -17.08 -33.06 -0.21
CA VAL A 11 -16.05 -33.36 0.79
C VAL A 11 -15.80 -34.87 0.87
N ALA A 12 -14.52 -35.24 0.93
CA ALA A 12 -13.99 -36.60 0.92
C ALA A 12 -14.38 -37.45 -0.32
N GLN A 13 -14.64 -36.79 -1.47
CA GLN A 13 -15.05 -37.45 -2.72
C GLN A 13 -13.92 -37.60 -3.75
N GLY A 14 -12.65 -37.38 -3.36
CA GLY A 14 -11.50 -37.44 -4.27
C GLY A 14 -11.51 -36.37 -5.37
N LYS A 15 -12.12 -35.21 -5.09
CA LYS A 15 -12.22 -34.09 -6.04
C LYS A 15 -11.00 -33.17 -5.94
N PHE A 16 -10.66 -32.54 -7.06
CA PHE A 16 -9.58 -31.56 -7.15
C PHE A 16 -10.11 -30.14 -7.16
N TRP A 17 -9.44 -29.23 -6.43
CA TRP A 17 -9.86 -27.84 -6.28
C TRP A 17 -10.02 -27.09 -7.62
N GLU A 18 -9.19 -27.41 -8.61
CA GLU A 18 -9.23 -26.82 -9.95
C GLU A 18 -10.58 -27.07 -10.63
N SER A 19 -11.19 -28.24 -10.38
CA SER A 19 -12.47 -28.66 -10.94
C SER A 19 -13.70 -28.12 -10.19
N VAL A 20 -13.50 -27.45 -9.05
CA VAL A 20 -14.60 -27.01 -8.18
C VAL A 20 -15.36 -25.83 -8.80
N PRO A 21 -16.70 -25.91 -8.94
CA PRO A 21 -17.50 -24.81 -9.46
C PRO A 21 -17.44 -23.55 -8.57
N PRO A 22 -17.57 -22.33 -9.13
CA PRO A 22 -17.48 -21.08 -8.38
C PRO A 22 -18.39 -20.98 -7.13
N ARG A 23 -19.57 -21.60 -7.16
CA ARG A 23 -20.49 -21.64 -6.01
C ARG A 23 -19.91 -22.37 -4.80
N VAL A 24 -19.22 -23.48 -5.03
CA VAL A 24 -18.59 -24.28 -3.98
C VAL A 24 -17.34 -23.54 -3.49
N LYS A 25 -16.60 -22.87 -4.39
CA LYS A 25 -15.45 -22.03 -4.01
C LYS A 25 -15.83 -20.93 -3.02
N ARG A 26 -16.99 -20.28 -3.20
CA ARG A 26 -17.52 -19.29 -2.24
C ARG A 26 -17.84 -19.90 -0.88
N MET A 27 -18.52 -21.04 -0.86
CA MET A 27 -18.84 -21.76 0.38
C MET A 27 -17.57 -22.14 1.15
N VAL A 28 -16.50 -22.61 0.48
CA VAL A 28 -15.24 -22.94 1.17
C VAL A 28 -14.60 -21.72 1.83
N ALA A 29 -14.72 -20.53 1.25
CA ALA A 29 -14.20 -19.31 1.87
C ALA A 29 -14.86 -19.04 3.24
N GLU A 30 -16.15 -19.31 3.38
CA GLU A 30 -16.91 -19.19 4.63
C GLU A 30 -16.47 -20.22 5.70
N TYR A 31 -15.94 -21.38 5.31
CA TYR A 31 -15.42 -22.37 6.27
C TYR A 31 -14.07 -21.98 6.89
N PHE A 32 -13.34 -21.07 6.27
CA PHE A 32 -12.05 -20.59 6.77
C PHE A 32 -12.14 -19.21 7.45
N THR A 33 -13.35 -18.66 7.63
CA THR A 33 -13.54 -17.46 8.44
C THR A 33 -13.50 -17.80 9.92
N ILE A 34 -12.84 -16.95 10.71
CA ILE A 34 -12.87 -17.04 12.17
C ILE A 34 -14.34 -16.80 12.62
N PRO A 35 -14.91 -17.64 13.51
CA PRO A 35 -16.22 -17.37 14.08
C PRO A 35 -16.28 -15.97 14.70
N GLN A 36 -17.36 -15.23 14.47
CA GLN A 36 -17.49 -13.83 14.88
C GLN A 36 -17.31 -13.66 16.40
N GLU A 37 -17.71 -14.65 17.19
CA GLU A 37 -17.56 -14.66 18.64
C GLU A 37 -16.08 -14.72 19.07
N LEU A 38 -15.24 -15.42 18.30
CA LEU A 38 -13.81 -15.55 18.56
C LEU A 38 -13.00 -14.41 17.96
N GLU A 39 -13.50 -13.77 16.90
CA GLU A 39 -12.80 -12.70 16.20
C GLU A 39 -12.45 -11.54 17.14
N PHE A 40 -13.41 -11.10 17.96
CA PHE A 40 -13.21 -10.01 18.92
C PHE A 40 -12.26 -10.36 20.08
N GLU A 41 -12.06 -11.65 20.34
CA GLU A 41 -11.13 -12.13 21.36
C GLU A 41 -9.74 -12.35 20.77
N LEU A 42 -9.64 -12.90 19.55
CA LEU A 42 -8.38 -13.25 18.91
C LEU A 42 -7.68 -12.09 18.20
N LEU A 43 -8.45 -11.13 17.70
CA LEU A 43 -7.94 -10.01 16.91
C LEU A 43 -8.24 -8.69 17.62
N PRO A 44 -7.34 -7.69 17.51
CA PRO A 44 -7.61 -6.36 18.03
C PRO A 44 -8.83 -5.78 17.32
N SER A 45 -9.80 -5.28 18.10
CA SER A 45 -10.98 -4.62 17.51
C SER A 45 -10.54 -3.52 16.54
N PRO A 46 -11.21 -3.38 15.37
CA PRO A 46 -10.86 -2.39 14.34
C PRO A 46 -10.91 -0.94 14.84
N HIS A 47 -11.63 -0.70 15.95
CA HIS A 47 -11.78 0.59 16.59
C HIS A 47 -10.72 0.89 17.66
N LEU A 48 -9.86 -0.08 18.00
CA LEU A 48 -8.73 0.19 18.90
C LEU A 48 -7.81 1.22 18.28
N SER A 49 -7.29 2.12 19.10
CA SER A 49 -6.25 3.01 18.63
C SER A 49 -5.00 2.22 18.27
N ILE A 50 -4.18 2.76 17.37
CA ILE A 50 -2.92 2.13 16.97
C ILE A 50 -2.05 1.81 18.19
N ALA A 51 -1.99 2.69 19.20
CA ALA A 51 -1.26 2.45 20.43
C ALA A 51 -1.82 1.27 21.25
N LYS A 52 -3.15 1.15 21.38
CA LYS A 52 -3.77 0.01 22.08
C LYS A 52 -3.63 -1.29 21.30
N MET A 53 -3.72 -1.21 19.98
CA MET A 53 -3.50 -2.33 19.08
C MET A 53 -2.05 -2.84 19.16
N LEU A 54 -1.09 -1.92 19.32
CA LEU A 54 0.31 -2.24 19.57
C LEU A 54 0.54 -3.00 20.89
N ASP A 55 -0.28 -2.75 21.90
CA ASP A 55 -0.24 -3.43 23.20
C ASP A 55 -1.12 -4.69 23.22
N PHE A 56 -1.86 -4.98 22.15
CA PHE A 56 -2.72 -6.16 22.05
C PHE A 56 -1.85 -7.42 21.95
N PRO A 57 -2.07 -8.44 22.81
CA PRO A 57 -1.27 -9.65 22.79
C PRO A 57 -1.58 -10.45 21.53
N LEU A 58 -0.63 -10.47 20.59
CA LEU A 58 -0.70 -11.30 19.39
C LEU A 58 0.23 -12.52 19.51
N PRO A 59 -0.12 -13.65 18.87
CA PRO A 59 0.75 -14.81 18.82
C PRO A 59 2.07 -14.49 18.12
N THR A 60 3.19 -14.89 18.71
CA THR A 60 4.53 -14.70 18.12
C THR A 60 4.72 -15.59 16.89
N GLN A 61 5.40 -15.18 15.80
CA GLN A 61 5.78 -16.18 14.79
C GLN A 61 6.89 -17.10 15.28
N ASN A 62 6.88 -18.36 14.85
CA ASN A 62 7.98 -19.30 15.05
C ASN A 62 8.77 -19.45 13.73
N ASN A 63 10.06 -19.09 13.75
CA ASN A 63 10.96 -19.28 12.62
C ASN A 63 11.69 -20.64 12.64
N MET A 64 11.65 -21.37 13.77
CA MET A 64 12.27 -22.69 13.95
C MET A 64 11.31 -23.84 13.63
N ILE A 65 10.51 -23.70 12.58
CA ILE A 65 9.63 -24.80 12.17
C ILE A 65 10.50 -25.80 11.43
N MET A 66 10.73 -26.96 12.06
CA MET A 66 11.14 -28.15 11.31
C MET A 66 10.17 -28.32 10.16
N ALA A 67 10.66 -28.50 8.93
CA ALA A 67 9.84 -28.53 7.72
C ALA A 67 8.68 -29.55 7.86
N THR A 68 7.54 -29.09 8.35
CA THR A 68 6.33 -29.88 8.50
C THR A 68 5.61 -29.88 7.17
N GLN A 69 5.10 -31.05 6.78
CA GLN A 69 4.31 -31.16 5.57
C GLN A 69 3.00 -30.42 5.81
N PRO A 70 2.52 -29.55 4.89
CA PRO A 70 1.29 -28.79 5.07
C PRO A 70 0.09 -29.62 5.49
N ALA A 71 -0.01 -30.87 5.00
CA ALA A 71 -1.06 -31.82 5.36
C ALA A 71 -1.17 -32.09 6.89
N GLN A 72 -0.07 -31.99 7.63
CA GLN A 72 -0.04 -32.22 9.08
C GLN A 72 -0.72 -31.10 9.89
N PHE A 73 -0.97 -29.94 9.26
CA PHE A 73 -1.71 -28.84 9.88
C PHE A 73 -3.22 -29.01 9.75
N PHE A 74 -3.72 -30.04 9.09
CA PHE A 74 -5.16 -30.22 8.89
C PHE A 74 -5.63 -31.49 9.61
N SER A 75 -6.84 -31.43 10.15
CA SER A 75 -7.45 -32.54 10.86
C SER A 75 -8.87 -32.77 10.40
N ILE A 76 -9.27 -34.03 10.29
CA ILE A 76 -10.65 -34.46 10.01
C ILE A 76 -11.60 -34.19 11.17
N ASN A 77 -11.08 -33.93 12.36
CA ASN A 77 -11.87 -33.69 13.56
C ASN A 77 -12.30 -32.22 13.65
N TRP A 78 -13.52 -31.98 14.13
CA TRP A 78 -14.02 -30.64 14.43
C TRP A 78 -13.29 -30.08 15.67
N PRO A 79 -12.94 -28.78 15.72
CA PRO A 79 -12.32 -28.21 16.91
C PRO A 79 -13.35 -28.11 18.04
N ASP A 80 -12.96 -28.36 19.28
CA ASP A 80 -13.82 -28.09 20.44
C ASP A 80 -13.77 -26.61 20.78
N ILE A 81 -14.79 -25.86 20.35
CA ILE A 81 -14.88 -24.39 20.51
C ILE A 81 -15.46 -24.01 21.89
N THR A 82 -15.92 -25.00 22.68
CA THR A 82 -16.57 -24.72 23.97
C THR A 82 -15.57 -24.44 25.11
N ASP A 83 -14.30 -24.78 24.89
CA ASP A 83 -13.22 -24.59 25.86
C ASP A 83 -12.65 -23.16 25.79
N LYS A 84 -13.07 -22.29 26.72
CA LYS A 84 -12.51 -20.93 26.86
C LYS A 84 -11.00 -20.93 27.14
N ASP A 85 -10.48 -21.96 27.78
CA ASP A 85 -9.03 -22.08 28.04
C ASP A 85 -8.28 -22.42 26.75
N LEU A 86 -8.93 -23.06 25.77
CA LEU A 86 -8.35 -23.26 24.44
C LEU A 86 -8.11 -21.92 23.76
N LEU A 87 -9.03 -20.96 23.89
CA LEU A 87 -8.92 -19.65 23.26
C LEU A 87 -7.75 -18.84 23.81
N ILE A 88 -7.65 -18.76 25.15
CA ILE A 88 -6.52 -18.11 25.84
C ILE A 88 -5.20 -18.78 25.45
N ARG A 89 -5.18 -20.12 25.36
CA ARG A 89 -4.01 -20.86 24.89
C ARG A 89 -3.66 -20.46 23.45
N THR A 90 -4.62 -20.46 22.52
CA THR A 90 -4.38 -20.13 21.11
C THR A 90 -3.81 -18.73 20.88
N GLN A 91 -4.20 -17.72 21.67
CA GLN A 91 -3.60 -16.39 21.61
C GLN A 91 -2.10 -16.40 21.95
N GLY A 92 -1.68 -17.29 22.85
CA GLY A 92 -0.28 -17.46 23.25
C GLY A 92 0.50 -18.44 22.38
N LEU A 93 -0.14 -19.18 21.47
CA LEU A 93 0.54 -20.16 20.62
C LEU A 93 1.24 -19.43 19.47
N PRO A 94 2.53 -19.70 19.21
CA PRO A 94 3.17 -19.07 18.09
C PRO A 94 2.53 -19.49 16.77
N ILE A 95 2.43 -18.58 15.81
CA ILE A 95 1.95 -18.84 14.46
C ILE A 95 3.10 -19.25 13.51
N PRO A 96 2.81 -19.97 12.42
CA PRO A 96 3.84 -20.30 11.44
C PRO A 96 4.47 -19.05 10.79
N ASP A 97 5.67 -19.21 10.24
CA ASP A 97 6.29 -18.18 9.40
C ASP A 97 5.45 -17.87 8.15
N SER A 98 5.65 -16.70 7.53
CA SER A 98 4.87 -16.25 6.37
C SER A 98 4.93 -17.22 5.18
N LYS A 99 6.06 -17.86 4.92
CA LYS A 99 6.20 -18.83 3.81
C LYS A 99 5.37 -20.08 4.09
N THR A 100 5.37 -20.57 5.33
CA THR A 100 4.52 -21.68 5.76
C THR A 100 3.05 -21.29 5.71
N MET A 101 2.67 -20.11 6.19
CA MET A 101 1.29 -19.61 6.11
C MET A 101 0.78 -19.54 4.67
N HIS A 102 1.59 -19.05 3.71
CA HIS A 102 1.19 -19.04 2.30
C HIS A 102 0.97 -20.45 1.74
N LYS A 103 1.81 -21.43 2.12
CA LYS A 103 1.60 -22.83 1.74
C LYS A 103 0.31 -23.39 2.32
N LEU A 104 0.02 -23.10 3.59
CA LEU A 104 -1.21 -23.53 4.25
C LEU A 104 -2.44 -22.93 3.59
N VAL A 105 -2.42 -21.63 3.28
CA VAL A 105 -3.51 -20.96 2.54
C VAL A 105 -3.68 -21.54 1.13
N ALA A 106 -2.58 -21.87 0.45
CA ALA A 106 -2.64 -22.49 -0.87
C ALA A 106 -3.26 -23.89 -0.85
N CYS A 107 -2.95 -24.71 0.17
CA CYS A 107 -3.43 -26.09 0.26
C CYS A 107 -4.70 -26.27 1.11
N SER A 108 -5.18 -25.24 1.83
CA SER A 108 -6.35 -25.33 2.70
C SER A 108 -7.62 -25.75 1.94
N ARG A 109 -7.79 -25.21 0.73
CA ARG A 109 -8.92 -25.49 -0.15
C ARG A 109 -9.00 -26.97 -0.56
N GLN A 110 -7.86 -27.55 -0.93
CA GLN A 110 -7.77 -28.97 -1.24
C GLN A 110 -7.96 -29.81 0.04
N SER A 111 -7.34 -29.39 1.14
CA SER A 111 -7.46 -30.09 2.43
C SER A 111 -8.92 -30.18 2.90
N TRP A 112 -9.73 -29.15 2.67
CA TRP A 112 -11.17 -29.15 2.93
C TRP A 112 -11.92 -30.16 2.04
N LEU A 113 -11.58 -30.26 0.75
CA LEU A 113 -12.13 -31.29 -0.14
C LEU A 113 -11.74 -32.70 0.28
N ASP A 114 -10.57 -32.86 0.90
CA ASP A 114 -10.05 -34.14 1.37
C ASP A 114 -10.71 -34.60 2.70
N GLY A 115 -11.64 -33.83 3.25
CA GLY A 115 -12.36 -34.19 4.48
C GLY A 115 -11.85 -33.53 5.74
N ASN A 116 -10.82 -32.68 5.66
CA ASN A 116 -10.34 -31.97 6.84
C ASN A 116 -11.32 -30.86 7.25
N GLN A 117 -11.53 -30.74 8.55
CA GLN A 117 -12.51 -29.86 9.18
C GLN A 117 -11.89 -28.79 10.07
N SER A 118 -10.62 -28.95 10.48
CA SER A 118 -9.92 -27.99 11.34
C SER A 118 -8.45 -27.84 10.98
N VAL A 119 -7.84 -26.78 11.51
CA VAL A 119 -6.40 -26.52 11.44
C VAL A 119 -5.77 -26.80 12.82
N MET A 120 -4.62 -27.45 12.82
CA MET A 120 -3.83 -27.82 14.00
C MET A 120 -2.48 -27.09 14.00
N TYR A 121 -1.98 -26.80 15.20
CA TYR A 121 -0.67 -26.19 15.41
C TYR A 121 0.45 -27.27 15.39
N SER A 122 0.71 -27.84 14.21
CA SER A 122 1.67 -28.94 14.06
C SER A 122 3.14 -28.55 14.30
N HIS A 123 3.44 -27.25 14.34
CA HIS A 123 4.78 -26.68 14.42
C HIS A 123 5.24 -26.29 15.84
N LEU A 124 4.47 -26.62 16.88
CA LEU A 124 4.77 -26.23 18.27
C LEU A 124 5.87 -27.10 18.90
N GLY A 125 7.10 -26.92 18.40
CA GLY A 125 8.34 -27.27 19.08
C GLY A 125 9.27 -26.04 19.14
N GLY A 126 9.28 -25.32 20.28
CA GLY A 126 10.29 -24.30 20.63
C GLY A 126 10.08 -22.84 20.14
N ASN A 127 10.52 -21.88 20.99
CA ASN A 127 10.53 -20.39 20.93
C ASN A 127 10.99 -19.73 19.60
N ARG A 128 10.81 -18.43 19.30
CA ARG A 128 9.86 -17.30 19.51
C ARG A 128 10.40 -16.11 18.66
N ASP A 129 9.54 -15.37 17.94
CA ASP A 129 9.52 -13.89 17.72
C ASP A 129 9.00 -13.51 16.31
N VAL A 130 7.95 -12.66 16.17
CA VAL A 130 7.76 -11.63 15.11
C VAL A 130 6.55 -10.72 15.41
N TRP A 131 6.75 -9.39 15.30
CA TRP A 131 5.87 -8.42 14.61
C TRP A 131 6.69 -7.15 14.27
N ILE A 132 7.24 -7.07 13.05
CA ILE A 132 8.38 -6.18 12.77
C ILE A 132 8.02 -4.72 12.43
N PRO A 133 6.99 -4.39 11.62
CA PRO A 133 6.81 -3.01 11.13
C PRO A 133 6.36 -2.01 12.21
N TRP A 134 5.34 -2.36 12.98
CA TRP A 134 4.80 -1.45 13.99
C TRP A 134 5.62 -1.41 15.27
N CYS A 135 6.28 -2.51 15.64
CA CYS A 135 7.27 -2.47 16.72
C CYS A 135 8.43 -1.53 16.34
N LYS A 136 8.88 -1.52 15.08
CA LYS A 136 9.87 -0.54 14.59
C LYS A 136 9.35 0.89 14.64
N ALA A 137 8.09 1.14 14.26
CA ALA A 137 7.51 2.48 14.36
C ALA A 137 7.37 2.95 15.83
N GLN A 138 6.93 2.06 16.73
CA GLN A 138 6.83 2.36 18.17
C GLN A 138 8.23 2.58 18.79
N GLU A 139 9.20 1.76 18.41
CA GLU A 139 10.60 1.91 18.79
C GLU A 139 11.17 3.23 18.26
N TRP A 140 10.86 3.61 17.01
CA TRP A 140 11.23 4.90 16.44
C TRP A 140 10.65 6.05 17.28
N VAL A 141 9.36 6.01 17.65
CA VAL A 141 8.76 7.04 18.53
C VAL A 141 9.45 7.06 19.90
N LYS A 142 9.72 5.89 20.51
CA LYS A 142 10.42 5.78 21.80
C LYS A 142 11.86 6.31 21.74
N ASN A 143 12.58 6.02 20.67
CA ASN A 143 13.97 6.46 20.47
C ASN A 143 14.04 7.96 20.17
N ASN A 144 13.10 8.50 19.40
CA ASN A 144 13.03 9.93 19.14
C ASN A 144 12.62 10.76 20.37
N LYS A 145 11.88 10.16 21.32
CA LYS A 145 11.71 10.74 22.66
C LYS A 145 13.01 10.84 23.48
N LYS A 146 14.06 10.11 23.13
CA LYS A 146 15.37 10.22 23.80
C LYS A 146 16.28 11.25 23.11
N ILE A 147 16.09 11.48 21.81
CA ILE A 147 16.80 12.48 20.99
C ILE A 147 16.31 13.92 21.30
N ILE A 148 15.26 14.07 22.13
CA ILE A 148 14.63 15.33 22.59
C ILE A 148 15.63 16.43 22.98
N THR A 149 16.79 16.08 23.52
CA THR A 149 17.76 17.07 24.01
C THR A 149 18.44 17.90 22.92
N LYS A 150 18.38 17.50 21.63
CA LYS A 150 19.12 18.16 20.54
C LYS A 150 18.26 18.96 19.57
N ASN A 151 16.95 18.70 19.45
CA ASN A 151 16.07 19.39 18.52
C ASN A 151 14.63 19.51 19.09
N PRO A 152 14.25 20.67 19.67
CA PRO A 152 12.93 20.87 20.27
C PRO A 152 11.76 20.70 19.30
N THR A 153 11.92 21.12 18.05
CA THR A 153 10.86 20.97 17.02
C THR A 153 10.59 19.49 16.73
N HIS A 154 11.65 18.70 16.59
CA HIS A 154 11.52 17.26 16.37
C HIS A 154 10.89 16.55 17.58
N ALA A 155 11.23 16.99 18.79
CA ALA A 155 10.61 16.50 20.03
C ALA A 155 9.09 16.76 20.08
N ALA A 156 8.66 17.96 19.69
CA ALA A 156 7.25 18.32 19.62
C ALA A 156 6.51 17.43 18.62
N LEU A 157 7.05 17.26 17.40
CA LEU A 157 6.46 16.40 16.37
C LEU A 157 6.36 14.92 16.82
N ALA A 158 7.39 14.40 17.50
CA ALA A 158 7.35 13.03 18.05
C ALA A 158 6.29 12.87 19.14
N LYS A 159 6.07 13.91 19.95
CA LYS A 159 5.01 13.94 20.97
C LYS A 159 3.62 13.95 20.31
N ASP A 160 3.42 14.81 19.33
CA ASP A 160 2.15 14.91 18.59
C ASP A 160 1.84 13.61 17.84
N THR A 161 2.86 13.01 17.22
CA THR A 161 2.75 11.68 16.61
C THR A 161 2.30 10.63 17.62
N ALA A 162 2.88 10.62 18.82
CA ALA A 162 2.47 9.69 19.87
C ALA A 162 1.01 9.90 20.32
N VAL A 163 0.55 11.15 20.37
CA VAL A 163 -0.86 11.48 20.64
C VAL A 163 -1.76 10.95 19.52
N MET A 164 -1.38 11.17 18.25
CA MET A 164 -2.14 10.65 17.11
C MET A 164 -2.22 9.12 17.13
N LEU A 165 -1.12 8.41 17.40
CA LEU A 165 -1.13 6.95 17.54
C LEU A 165 -2.06 6.47 18.67
N ALA A 166 -2.22 7.25 19.73
CA ALA A 166 -3.11 6.94 20.83
C ALA A 166 -4.61 7.19 20.51
N MET A 167 -4.91 8.00 19.50
CA MET A 167 -6.27 8.40 19.13
C MET A 167 -6.80 7.72 17.87
N LEU A 168 -5.94 7.47 16.87
CA LEU A 168 -6.36 6.99 15.57
C LEU A 168 -6.68 5.49 15.60
N PRO A 169 -7.88 5.08 15.15
CA PRO A 169 -8.27 3.67 15.08
C PRO A 169 -7.49 2.95 13.99
N TRP A 170 -7.00 1.73 14.24
CA TRP A 170 -6.01 1.11 13.35
C TRP A 170 -6.60 0.61 12.01
N GLU A 171 -7.80 0.05 12.01
CA GLU A 171 -8.39 -0.61 10.82
C GLU A 171 -9.40 0.28 10.07
N LEU A 172 -9.75 1.45 10.61
CA LEU A 172 -10.69 2.34 9.92
C LEU A 172 -10.00 3.05 8.76
N ALA A 173 -10.72 3.15 7.64
CA ALA A 173 -10.31 3.92 6.47
C ALA A 173 -10.05 5.39 6.84
N LYS A 174 -8.98 5.95 6.27
CA LYS A 174 -8.73 7.40 6.28
C LYS A 174 -9.94 8.11 5.64
N ARG A 175 -10.21 9.33 6.10
CA ARG A 175 -11.25 10.19 5.52
C ARG A 175 -10.63 11.45 4.94
N GLY A 176 -11.18 11.94 3.85
CA GLY A 176 -10.71 13.17 3.17
C GLY A 176 -9.56 12.94 2.19
N LEU A 177 -9.21 11.68 1.93
CA LEU A 177 -8.26 11.24 0.90
C LEU A 177 -9.00 10.34 -0.10
N SER A 178 -8.49 10.21 -1.32
CA SER A 178 -9.17 9.42 -2.36
C SER A 178 -8.99 7.91 -2.20
N ASP A 179 -7.93 7.48 -1.53
CA ASP A 179 -7.78 6.07 -1.16
C ASP A 179 -8.60 5.76 0.10
N SER A 180 -9.09 4.52 0.18
CA SER A 180 -9.80 4.02 1.37
C SER A 180 -8.87 3.20 2.25
N GLU A 181 -7.56 3.48 2.22
CA GLU A 181 -6.59 2.71 3.00
C GLU A 181 -6.80 2.97 4.50
N PRO A 182 -6.63 1.96 5.35
CA PRO A 182 -6.80 2.10 6.78
C PRO A 182 -5.69 2.98 7.38
N PHE A 183 -5.96 3.60 8.53
CA PHE A 183 -4.98 4.40 9.26
C PHE A 183 -3.71 3.62 9.58
N HIS A 184 -3.79 2.29 9.72
CA HIS A 184 -2.59 1.54 10.00
C HIS A 184 -1.55 1.69 8.86
N SER A 185 -1.95 1.94 7.61
CA SER A 185 -1.01 2.16 6.50
C SER A 185 -0.02 3.32 6.73
N LEU A 186 -0.33 4.27 7.62
CA LEU A 186 0.49 5.43 7.94
C LEU A 186 1.81 5.09 8.64
N TRP A 187 2.01 3.86 9.14
CA TRP A 187 3.29 3.45 9.76
C TRP A 187 4.49 3.67 8.84
N ARG A 188 4.29 3.66 7.52
CA ARG A 188 5.35 3.86 6.53
C ARG A 188 5.98 5.25 6.60
N PHE A 189 5.26 6.25 7.12
CA PHE A 189 5.83 7.58 7.39
C PHE A 189 6.78 7.60 8.59
N LEU A 190 6.80 6.53 9.40
CA LEU A 190 7.58 6.44 10.63
C LEU A 190 8.76 5.49 10.45
N GLY A 191 9.97 6.04 10.33
CA GLY A 191 11.20 5.25 10.27
C GLY A 191 11.82 5.17 8.88
N THR A 192 12.44 4.04 8.56
CA THR A 192 13.28 3.87 7.37
C THR A 192 12.59 3.03 6.29
N HIS A 193 11.34 3.38 6.01
CA HIS A 193 10.46 2.60 5.15
C HIS A 193 10.15 3.32 3.85
N TRP A 194 10.12 2.55 2.76
CA TRP A 194 9.64 3.05 1.48
C TRP A 194 8.14 3.35 1.56
N LEU A 195 7.78 4.56 1.13
CA LEU A 195 6.39 4.91 0.91
C LEU A 195 5.84 4.16 -0.31
N SER A 196 4.60 3.69 -0.20
CA SER A 196 3.89 3.09 -1.33
C SER A 196 3.20 4.18 -2.16
N GLY A 197 2.61 3.79 -3.29
CA GLY A 197 1.79 4.70 -4.09
C GLY A 197 0.65 5.35 -3.30
N SER A 198 0.07 4.65 -2.32
CA SER A 198 -0.98 5.22 -1.45
C SER A 198 -0.45 6.42 -0.66
N GLN A 199 0.66 6.27 0.08
CA GLN A 199 1.22 7.37 0.88
C GLN A 199 1.71 8.53 0.00
N MET A 200 2.22 8.24 -1.20
CA MET A 200 2.56 9.29 -2.16
C MET A 200 1.33 10.05 -2.65
N ASN A 201 0.24 9.34 -2.93
CA ASN A 201 -1.02 9.96 -3.32
C ASN A 201 -1.59 10.81 -2.17
N ASP A 202 -1.50 10.36 -0.92
CA ASP A 202 -1.88 11.15 0.27
C ASP A 202 -1.15 12.51 0.28
N MET A 203 0.18 12.49 0.07
CA MET A 203 1.00 13.71 0.06
C MET A 203 0.60 14.66 -1.07
N VAL A 204 0.40 14.12 -2.28
CA VAL A 204 0.00 14.89 -3.45
C VAL A 204 -1.42 15.46 -3.29
N GLU A 205 -2.33 14.77 -2.61
CA GLU A 205 -3.67 15.26 -2.32
C GLU A 205 -3.71 16.35 -1.27
N ILE A 206 -2.91 16.22 -0.21
CA ILE A 206 -2.73 17.29 0.78
C ILE A 206 -2.18 18.54 0.09
N LEU A 207 -1.21 18.38 -0.82
CA LEU A 207 -0.67 19.47 -1.62
C LEU A 207 -1.75 20.10 -2.51
N ARG A 208 -2.53 19.28 -3.21
CA ARG A 208 -3.67 19.74 -4.02
C ARG A 208 -4.68 20.53 -3.20
N TYR A 209 -5.03 20.04 -2.01
CA TYR A 209 -5.96 20.71 -1.10
C TYR A 209 -5.43 22.09 -0.69
N LYS A 210 -4.15 22.19 -0.33
CA LYS A 210 -3.51 23.46 0.01
C LYS A 210 -3.52 24.45 -1.15
N ILE A 211 -3.12 24.02 -2.35
CA ILE A 211 -3.14 24.88 -3.56
C ILE A 211 -4.56 25.35 -3.86
N ASN A 212 -5.54 24.45 -3.81
CA ASN A 212 -6.94 24.81 -4.08
C ASN A 212 -7.54 25.75 -3.03
N SER A 213 -6.96 25.78 -1.82
CA SER A 213 -7.40 26.68 -0.75
C SER A 213 -6.78 28.08 -0.87
N ASP A 214 -5.79 28.27 -1.75
CA ASP A 214 -5.14 29.55 -2.02
C ASP A 214 -5.60 30.10 -3.38
N PRO A 215 -6.36 31.22 -3.40
CA PRO A 215 -6.89 31.80 -4.63
C PRO A 215 -5.84 32.25 -5.65
N GLU A 216 -4.61 32.56 -5.23
CA GLU A 216 -3.56 32.96 -6.16
C GLU A 216 -2.87 31.74 -6.77
N LEU A 217 -2.56 30.73 -5.95
CA LEU A 217 -1.95 29.49 -6.44
C LEU A 217 -2.89 28.71 -7.35
N VAL A 218 -4.19 28.62 -7.02
CA VAL A 218 -5.15 27.84 -7.82
C VAL A 218 -5.36 28.40 -9.23
N LYS A 219 -5.06 29.68 -9.49
CA LYS A 219 -5.17 30.24 -10.85
C LYS A 219 -4.19 29.53 -11.79
N ASN A 220 -2.94 29.43 -11.36
CA ASN A 220 -1.82 29.07 -12.22
C ASN A 220 -1.18 27.73 -11.87
N THR A 221 -1.63 27.03 -10.83
CA THR A 221 -1.02 25.76 -10.41
C THR A 221 -2.03 24.63 -10.38
N ARG A 222 -1.63 23.46 -10.88
CA ARG A 222 -2.37 22.21 -10.88
C ARG A 222 -1.55 21.14 -10.17
N VAL A 223 -2.24 20.22 -9.50
CA VAL A 223 -1.61 19.06 -8.87
C VAL A 223 -2.25 17.79 -9.40
N ALA A 224 -1.46 16.98 -10.10
CA ALA A 224 -1.90 15.69 -10.64
C ALA A 224 -1.44 14.53 -9.75
N GLY A 225 -2.29 13.51 -9.63
CA GLY A 225 -1.95 12.30 -8.88
C GLY A 225 -0.82 11.52 -9.54
N ILE A 226 -0.27 10.56 -8.80
CA ILE A 226 0.88 9.74 -9.24
C ILE A 226 0.58 8.83 -10.43
N GLU A 227 -0.69 8.69 -10.80
CA GLU A 227 -1.16 7.93 -11.96
C GLU A 227 -0.95 8.64 -13.30
N LEU A 228 -0.61 9.94 -13.28
CA LEU A 228 -0.47 10.73 -14.50
C LEU A 228 0.60 10.14 -15.43
N LEU A 229 1.81 9.94 -14.91
CA LEU A 229 2.92 9.48 -15.74
C LEU A 229 2.72 8.04 -16.27
N PRO A 230 2.29 7.05 -15.45
CA PRO A 230 1.99 5.71 -15.98
C PRO A 230 0.99 5.73 -17.15
N LYS A 231 -0.01 6.61 -17.11
CA LYS A 231 -0.98 6.78 -18.21
C LYS A 231 -0.36 7.43 -19.44
N ILE A 232 0.49 8.45 -19.27
CA ILE A 232 1.24 9.07 -20.38
C ILE A 232 2.17 8.04 -21.04
N LEU A 233 2.92 7.27 -20.24
CA LEU A 233 3.81 6.22 -20.74
C LEU A 233 3.04 5.14 -21.50
N ALA A 234 1.92 4.67 -20.95
CA ALA A 234 1.07 3.68 -21.61
C ALA A 234 0.53 4.21 -22.95
N ALA A 235 0.07 5.46 -22.98
CA ALA A 235 -0.41 6.12 -24.20
C ALA A 235 0.70 6.30 -25.23
N HIS A 236 1.89 6.72 -24.82
CA HIS A 236 3.07 6.88 -25.68
C HIS A 236 3.51 5.55 -26.30
N ARG A 237 3.56 4.46 -25.50
CA ARG A 237 3.91 3.12 -25.97
C ARG A 237 2.89 2.56 -26.96
N ALA A 238 1.62 2.92 -26.80
CA ALA A 238 0.53 2.53 -27.69
C ALA A 238 0.34 3.48 -28.87
N ALA A 239 1.08 4.59 -28.94
CA ALA A 239 0.79 5.68 -29.86
C ALA A 239 0.91 5.24 -31.32
N ASP A 240 -0.22 5.08 -31.98
CA ASP A 240 -0.35 5.37 -33.40
C ASP A 240 -0.78 6.84 -33.58
N ALA A 241 -0.58 7.41 -34.77
CA ALA A 241 -0.77 8.84 -35.01
C ALA A 241 -2.22 9.36 -34.87
N GLY A 242 -3.20 8.51 -34.53
CA GLY A 242 -4.61 8.89 -34.44
C GLY A 242 -5.32 8.53 -33.13
N THR A 243 -4.90 7.46 -32.45
CA THR A 243 -5.58 6.93 -31.25
C THR A 243 -5.57 7.89 -30.08
N TYR A 244 -4.52 8.72 -29.93
CA TYR A 244 -4.41 9.66 -28.81
C TYR A 244 -5.63 10.56 -28.68
N TRP A 245 -6.20 11.05 -29.78
CA TRP A 245 -7.33 11.97 -29.77
C TRP A 245 -8.69 11.29 -29.74
N THR A 246 -8.77 10.04 -30.20
CA THR A 246 -10.04 9.32 -30.37
C THR A 246 -10.34 8.34 -29.24
N GLU A 247 -9.32 7.81 -28.55
CA GLU A 247 -9.50 6.81 -27.51
C GLU A 247 -10.19 7.40 -26.26
N GLN A 248 -11.34 6.88 -25.85
CA GLN A 248 -12.05 7.37 -24.67
C GLN A 248 -11.23 7.21 -23.37
N GLY A 249 -10.44 6.13 -23.27
CA GLY A 249 -9.59 5.87 -22.10
C GLY A 249 -8.50 6.92 -21.85
N LEU A 250 -8.13 7.69 -22.88
CA LEU A 250 -7.11 8.73 -22.81
C LEU A 250 -7.69 10.14 -22.59
N HIS A 251 -9.02 10.29 -22.50
CA HIS A 251 -9.67 11.59 -22.30
C HIS A 251 -9.12 12.34 -21.09
N TRP A 252 -8.89 11.64 -19.98
CA TRP A 252 -8.40 12.27 -18.76
C TRP A 252 -6.99 12.87 -18.90
N ILE A 253 -6.05 12.23 -19.61
CA ILE A 253 -4.72 12.83 -19.84
C ILE A 253 -4.78 13.95 -20.90
N ARG A 254 -5.72 13.89 -21.83
CA ARG A 254 -5.98 14.98 -22.80
C ARG A 254 -6.46 16.24 -22.10
N ASP A 255 -7.50 16.13 -21.29
CA ASP A 255 -8.06 17.26 -20.55
C ASP A 255 -7.01 17.96 -19.69
N ARG A 256 -6.08 17.19 -19.11
CA ARG A 256 -4.99 17.74 -18.29
C ARG A 256 -3.97 18.50 -19.11
N GLY A 257 -3.61 18.00 -20.29
CA GLY A 257 -2.70 18.69 -21.20
C GLY A 257 -3.33 19.97 -21.76
N ASP A 258 -4.60 19.90 -22.15
CA ASP A 258 -5.37 21.05 -22.62
C ASP A 258 -5.54 22.11 -21.52
N ASP A 259 -5.95 21.72 -20.31
CA ASP A 259 -6.07 22.63 -19.16
C ASP A 259 -4.75 23.34 -18.85
N LEU A 260 -3.64 22.61 -18.91
CA LEU A 260 -2.31 23.13 -18.62
C LEU A 260 -1.88 24.20 -19.63
N VAL A 261 -2.00 23.90 -20.93
CA VAL A 261 -1.58 24.79 -22.01
C VAL A 261 -2.53 25.98 -22.14
N GLN A 262 -3.85 25.74 -22.13
CA GLN A 262 -4.85 26.80 -22.33
C GLN A 262 -4.85 27.83 -21.20
N LYS A 263 -4.60 27.38 -19.96
CA LYS A 263 -4.56 28.26 -18.79
C LYS A 263 -3.17 28.74 -18.45
N ASN A 264 -2.17 28.39 -19.27
CA ASN A 264 -0.79 28.86 -19.09
C ASN A 264 -0.31 28.56 -17.65
N ALA A 265 -0.55 27.33 -17.20
CA ALA A 265 -0.39 26.93 -15.80
C ALA A 265 0.87 26.08 -15.59
N ALA A 266 1.22 25.83 -14.33
CA ALA A 266 2.17 24.81 -13.91
C ALA A 266 1.43 23.56 -13.39
N LEU A 267 1.95 22.37 -13.69
CA LEU A 267 1.46 21.10 -13.16
C LEU A 267 2.54 20.45 -12.31
N ILE A 268 2.19 20.10 -11.08
CA ILE A 268 3.05 19.42 -10.12
C ILE A 268 2.57 17.98 -9.96
N THR A 269 3.49 17.03 -10.02
CA THR A 269 3.20 15.61 -9.77
C THR A 269 4.44 14.85 -9.31
N SER A 270 4.27 13.56 -9.08
CA SER A 270 5.35 12.63 -8.80
C SER A 270 5.23 11.38 -9.63
N ALA A 271 6.38 10.76 -9.86
CA ALA A 271 6.49 9.53 -10.62
C ALA A 271 7.29 8.49 -9.87
N HIS A 272 6.86 7.24 -10.00
CA HIS A 272 7.66 6.08 -9.61
C HIS A 272 8.48 5.63 -10.82
N LEU A 273 9.78 5.40 -10.64
CA LEU A 273 10.67 5.01 -11.75
C LEU A 273 10.57 3.53 -12.15
N GLY A 274 10.04 2.67 -11.28
CA GLY A 274 9.97 1.22 -11.52
C GLY A 274 9.45 0.79 -12.90
N PRO A 275 8.37 1.38 -13.45
CA PRO A 275 7.88 1.04 -14.79
C PRO A 275 8.81 1.40 -15.97
N VAL A 276 9.91 2.11 -15.72
CA VAL A 276 10.86 2.61 -16.73
C VAL A 276 12.27 2.10 -16.48
N THR A 277 12.71 2.00 -15.22
CA THR A 277 14.10 1.63 -14.86
C THR A 277 14.20 0.40 -13.96
N ASP A 278 13.08 -0.23 -13.58
CA ASP A 278 13.00 -1.27 -12.54
C ASP A 278 13.49 -0.82 -11.15
N GLU A 279 13.77 0.47 -10.96
CA GLU A 279 14.18 1.02 -9.69
C GLU A 279 12.96 1.37 -8.83
N GLN A 280 12.97 0.93 -7.58
CA GLN A 280 12.06 1.45 -6.58
C GLN A 280 12.54 2.84 -6.20
N HIS A 281 12.07 3.90 -6.86
CA HIS A 281 12.49 5.28 -6.60
C HIS A 281 11.38 6.26 -7.00
N TRP A 282 11.23 7.33 -6.22
CA TRP A 282 10.23 8.37 -6.45
C TRP A 282 10.91 9.68 -6.84
N VAL A 283 10.36 10.34 -7.86
CA VAL A 283 10.89 11.59 -8.41
C VAL A 283 9.79 12.66 -8.54
N SER A 284 10.20 13.91 -8.54
CA SER A 284 9.35 15.08 -8.70
C SER A 284 9.31 15.53 -10.15
N ILE A 285 8.13 15.89 -10.64
CA ILE A 285 7.97 16.45 -11.98
C ILE A 285 7.15 17.72 -11.87
N VAL A 286 7.67 18.82 -12.42
CA VAL A 286 6.92 20.06 -12.62
C VAL A 286 6.90 20.37 -14.11
N VAL A 287 5.71 20.53 -14.69
CA VAL A 287 5.54 21.01 -16.06
C VAL A 287 5.09 22.45 -15.98
N ASP A 288 5.98 23.38 -16.32
CA ASP A 288 5.69 24.81 -16.39
C ASP A 288 5.30 25.19 -17.82
N CYS A 289 4.13 25.78 -17.99
CA CYS A 289 3.63 26.29 -19.27
C CYS A 289 3.34 27.79 -19.22
N LEU A 290 3.94 28.56 -18.30
CA LEU A 290 3.68 30.00 -18.11
C LEU A 290 4.21 30.88 -19.27
N ASP A 291 5.37 30.58 -19.83
CA ASP A 291 5.95 31.36 -20.93
C ASP A 291 6.47 30.41 -22.01
N GLU A 292 7.42 29.57 -21.62
CA GLU A 292 7.93 28.42 -22.35
C GLU A 292 7.30 27.13 -21.80
N VAL A 293 7.43 26.03 -22.53
CA VAL A 293 7.03 24.70 -22.03
C VAL A 293 8.27 24.02 -21.47
N VAL A 294 8.43 24.07 -20.15
CA VAL A 294 9.60 23.53 -19.45
C VAL A 294 9.17 22.41 -18.51
N VAL A 295 9.81 21.25 -18.66
CA VAL A 295 9.69 20.14 -17.72
C VAL A 295 10.88 20.21 -16.76
N HIS A 296 10.60 20.45 -15.48
CA HIS A 296 11.57 20.35 -14.41
C HIS A 296 11.53 18.95 -13.80
N TYR A 297 12.68 18.28 -13.80
CA TYR A 297 12.84 16.94 -13.25
C TYR A 297 13.66 16.98 -11.96
N GLY A 298 13.05 16.57 -10.85
CA GLY A 298 13.68 16.56 -9.53
C GLY A 298 13.97 15.15 -9.06
N ASP A 299 15.25 14.83 -8.96
CA ASP A 299 15.72 13.56 -8.45
C ASP A 299 16.68 13.78 -7.29
N SER A 300 16.33 13.24 -6.12
CA SER A 300 17.13 13.38 -4.91
C SER A 300 18.47 12.63 -4.96
N PHE A 301 18.70 11.77 -5.95
CA PHE A 301 20.01 11.20 -6.26
C PHE A 301 20.76 11.94 -7.37
N ALA A 302 20.19 13.03 -7.91
CA ALA A 302 20.74 13.79 -9.03
C ALA A 302 21.00 12.92 -10.29
N THR A 303 20.24 11.83 -10.44
CA THR A 303 20.23 11.05 -11.67
C THR A 303 19.48 11.80 -12.77
N PRO A 304 19.89 11.69 -14.05
CA PRO A 304 19.18 12.33 -15.15
C PRO A 304 17.83 11.66 -15.40
N ILE A 305 16.86 12.41 -15.95
CA ILE A 305 15.57 11.86 -16.35
C ILE A 305 15.75 10.68 -17.33
N PRO A 306 15.10 9.51 -17.09
CA PRO A 306 15.14 8.39 -18.01
C PRO A 306 14.65 8.77 -19.41
N GLU A 307 15.34 8.32 -20.46
CA GLU A 307 15.05 8.77 -21.84
C GLU A 307 13.64 8.41 -22.29
N GLU A 308 13.11 7.24 -21.89
CA GLU A 308 11.73 6.86 -22.22
C GLU A 308 10.72 7.82 -21.57
N MET A 309 10.94 8.21 -20.31
CA MET A 309 10.10 9.18 -19.61
C MET A 309 10.17 10.55 -20.28
N ARG A 310 11.38 10.99 -20.65
CA ARG A 310 11.61 12.25 -21.39
C ARG A 310 10.87 12.24 -22.73
N ALA A 311 10.99 11.15 -23.49
CA ALA A 311 10.32 10.99 -24.78
C ALA A 311 8.79 11.01 -24.64
N ALA A 312 8.24 10.30 -23.66
CA ALA A 312 6.80 10.25 -23.42
C ALA A 312 6.21 11.61 -23.00
N LEU A 313 6.90 12.34 -22.11
CA LEU A 313 6.48 13.69 -21.70
C LEU A 313 6.56 14.68 -22.86
N ARG A 314 7.64 14.63 -23.66
CA ARG A 314 7.77 15.47 -24.87
C ARG A 314 6.68 15.17 -25.88
N TRP A 315 6.39 13.89 -26.12
CA TRP A 315 5.32 13.46 -27.02
C TRP A 315 3.95 13.95 -26.55
N TRP A 316 3.62 13.74 -25.27
CA TRP A 316 2.34 14.14 -24.70
C TRP A 316 2.15 15.66 -24.78
N LEU A 317 3.13 16.45 -24.33
CA LEU A 317 3.05 17.91 -24.41
C LEU A 317 2.97 18.41 -25.86
N GLY A 318 3.72 17.78 -26.77
CA GLY A 318 3.66 18.09 -28.21
C GLY A 318 2.30 17.82 -28.87
N GLN A 319 1.39 17.06 -28.23
CA GLN A 319 0.00 16.97 -28.68
C GLN A 319 -0.77 18.27 -28.41
N HIS A 320 -0.47 18.97 -27.31
CA HIS A 320 -1.26 20.09 -26.81
C HIS A 320 -0.71 21.46 -27.21
N THR A 321 0.55 21.55 -27.63
CA THR A 321 1.20 22.82 -27.97
C THR A 321 2.24 22.64 -29.06
N PRO A 322 2.36 23.59 -30.02
CA PRO A 322 3.44 23.59 -31.01
C PRO A 322 4.76 24.13 -30.45
N LYS A 323 4.79 24.63 -29.20
CA LYS A 323 6.01 25.14 -28.56
C LYS A 323 7.00 24.00 -28.31
N ASP A 324 8.29 24.29 -28.48
CA ASP A 324 9.34 23.33 -28.13
C ASP A 324 9.36 23.02 -26.63
N VAL A 325 9.43 21.73 -26.29
CA VAL A 325 9.48 21.26 -24.91
C VAL A 325 10.92 21.17 -24.44
N ARG A 326 11.26 21.99 -23.44
CA ARG A 326 12.58 22.00 -22.78
C ARG A 326 12.56 21.15 -21.52
N PHE A 327 13.72 20.63 -21.16
CA PHE A 327 13.91 19.86 -19.93
C PHE A 327 15.03 20.49 -19.12
N THR A 328 14.81 20.67 -17.83
CA THR A 328 15.78 21.22 -16.89
C THR A 328 15.73 20.46 -15.59
N ASP A 329 16.80 20.54 -14.79
CA ASP A 329 16.80 19.97 -13.45
C ASP A 329 15.96 20.84 -12.52
N LEU A 330 15.13 20.21 -11.69
CA LEU A 330 14.44 20.88 -10.61
C LEU A 330 15.43 21.01 -9.43
N PRO A 331 15.67 22.22 -8.89
CA PRO A 331 16.53 22.38 -7.72
C PRO A 331 15.94 21.65 -6.50
N ILE A 332 16.50 20.49 -6.16
CA ILE A 332 16.05 19.59 -5.09
C ILE A 332 17.21 19.30 -4.14
N ALA A 333 16.90 19.09 -2.85
CA ALA A 333 17.91 18.62 -1.92
C ALA A 333 18.31 17.17 -2.22
N CYS A 334 19.58 16.83 -2.01
CA CYS A 334 20.06 15.47 -2.22
C CYS A 334 19.74 14.60 -1.00
N GLN A 335 19.22 13.40 -1.24
CA GLN A 335 19.07 12.40 -0.19
C GLN A 335 20.39 11.68 0.06
N THR A 336 20.60 11.23 1.29
CA THR A 336 21.80 10.48 1.71
C THR A 336 21.47 9.06 2.15
N ASP A 337 20.20 8.66 2.08
CA ASP A 337 19.73 7.32 2.37
C ASP A 337 19.01 6.72 1.16
N SER A 338 18.55 5.48 1.30
CA SER A 338 17.91 4.74 0.23
C SER A 338 16.39 4.71 0.32
N PHE A 339 15.70 5.51 1.16
CA PHE A 339 14.25 5.34 1.37
C PHE A 339 13.48 6.66 1.45
N SER A 340 14.18 7.78 1.63
CA SER A 340 13.59 9.10 1.85
C SER A 340 13.19 9.84 0.59
N CYS A 341 13.43 9.29 -0.61
CA CYS A 341 13.20 9.95 -1.91
C CYS A 341 11.82 10.59 -2.03
N CYS A 342 10.82 9.89 -1.51
CA CYS A 342 9.42 10.27 -1.42
C CYS A 342 9.16 11.60 -0.69
N PHE A 343 10.00 11.99 0.28
CA PHE A 343 9.84 13.23 1.04
C PHE A 343 10.38 14.45 0.30
N PHE A 344 11.23 14.26 -0.70
CA PHE A 344 11.77 15.36 -1.48
C PHE A 344 10.79 15.85 -2.57
N ILE A 345 9.56 15.33 -2.58
CA ILE A 345 8.55 15.62 -3.58
C ILE A 345 7.72 16.89 -3.33
N GLY A 346 7.76 17.44 -2.12
CA GLY A 346 6.83 18.50 -1.69
C GLY A 346 7.43 19.85 -1.31
N PHE A 347 8.74 20.06 -1.44
CA PHE A 347 9.42 21.24 -0.85
C PHE A 347 9.59 22.46 -1.79
N PHE A 348 8.81 22.55 -2.88
CA PHE A 348 9.07 23.51 -3.97
C PHE A 348 8.00 24.59 -4.18
N LEU A 349 7.06 24.75 -3.24
CA LEU A 349 6.08 25.84 -3.27
C LEU A 349 6.37 26.89 -2.20
#